data_AF-A0A6P8GT88-F1
#
_entry.id   AF-A0A6P8GT88-F1
#
_cell.length_a   1.000
_cell.length_b   1.000
_cell.length_c   1.000
_cell.angle_alpha   90.00
_cell.angle_beta   90.00
_cell.angle_gamma   90.00
#
_symmetry.space_group_name_H-M   'P 1'
#
loop_
_entity.id
_entity.type
_entity.pdbx_description
1 polymer ?
#
loop_
_entity_poly.entity_id
_entity_poly.type
_entity_poly.pdbx_seq_one_letter_code
_entity_poly.pdbx_strand_id
1 'polypeptide(L)'
;MGTNREMANNLIIRALRGNAKSFSLSSKKIASLPKSIARLKFILALHLNNNFLSELPTELQALQQLTELNLGNNILLEIPVVLKHLPALRKLYLFGNKIESLPPDILDELPNLTLLNVNHNQIKAIPPQIKSLVNLEVFSIVDNQLEVVPAELGCLVRLTELNLTNNKVSSLPPQMCRLSSLRKLYLARNNLCELPEGISGCTSLKVLDVAGNPLSLFPTDFGSLVLEELFCEGNNFVRAELKQSVQEVEVLSLNELAARVVLMEDRNKLSRVHQALPNYPELVSMLSQWGRCALCRRPFLTTWLECVKFINLNKDMGMKRRLTVPVRAVLCSYSCFNAEGHSYYGVASTS
;
A
#
# COMPACT_ATOMS: atom_id res chain seq x y z
N MET A 1 -0.47 -42.74 -7.47
CA MET A 1 0.66 -41.78 -7.44
C MET A 1 1.75 -42.07 -8.48
N GLY A 2 2.02 -43.33 -8.87
CA GLY A 2 3.10 -43.67 -9.82
C GLY A 2 2.98 -43.08 -11.24
N THR A 3 1.78 -43.09 -11.82
CA THR A 3 1.54 -42.70 -13.23
C THR A 3 1.85 -41.23 -13.53
N ASN A 4 1.49 -40.31 -12.63
CA ASN A 4 1.67 -38.87 -12.87
C ASN A 4 3.13 -38.42 -12.68
N ARG A 5 3.87 -39.07 -11.77
CA ARG A 5 5.30 -38.82 -11.57
C ARG A 5 6.13 -39.34 -12.75
N GLU A 6 5.76 -40.50 -13.27
CA GLU A 6 6.38 -41.07 -14.47
C GLU A 6 6.09 -40.23 -15.72
N MET A 7 4.85 -39.74 -15.87
CA MET A 7 4.50 -38.78 -16.91
C MET A 7 5.35 -37.49 -16.82
N ALA A 8 5.50 -36.92 -15.62
CA ALA A 8 6.33 -35.75 -15.41
C ALA A 8 7.80 -36.00 -15.79
N ASN A 9 8.35 -37.16 -15.40
CA ASN A 9 9.70 -37.59 -15.81
C ASN A 9 9.85 -37.66 -17.33
N ASN A 10 8.88 -38.27 -18.03
CA ASN A 10 8.91 -38.38 -19.49
C ASN A 10 8.86 -37.02 -20.18
N LEU A 11 8.08 -36.07 -19.64
CA LEU A 11 8.03 -34.70 -20.15
C LEU A 11 9.35 -33.95 -19.92
N ILE A 12 10.00 -34.14 -18.76
CA ILE A 12 11.32 -33.56 -18.48
C ILE A 12 12.37 -34.11 -19.45
N ILE A 13 12.36 -35.43 -19.70
CA ILE A 13 13.28 -36.07 -20.67
C ILE A 13 13.10 -35.47 -22.07
N ARG A 14 11.85 -35.20 -22.48
CA ARG A 14 11.57 -34.55 -23.77
C ARG A 14 12.07 -33.10 -23.80
N ALA A 15 11.86 -32.34 -22.73
CA ALA A 15 12.32 -30.95 -22.63
C ALA A 15 13.84 -30.82 -22.70
N LEU A 16 14.58 -31.77 -22.12
CA LEU A 16 16.05 -31.82 -22.20
C LEU A 16 16.58 -31.94 -23.63
N ARG A 17 15.82 -32.53 -24.55
CA ARG A 17 16.23 -32.66 -25.97
C ARG A 17 16.02 -31.37 -26.77
N GLY A 18 15.17 -30.46 -26.28
CA GLY A 18 14.74 -29.27 -27.02
C GLY A 18 15.41 -27.95 -26.63
N ASN A 19 16.34 -27.96 -25.67
CA ASN A 19 17.02 -26.76 -25.15
C ASN A 19 16.05 -25.59 -24.82
N ALA A 20 14.88 -25.91 -24.27
CA ALA A 20 13.80 -24.96 -24.08
C ALA A 20 14.14 -23.95 -22.96
N LYS A 21 13.82 -22.67 -23.18
CA LYS A 21 13.95 -21.61 -22.16
C LYS A 21 12.76 -21.56 -21.19
N SER A 22 11.63 -22.16 -21.57
CA SER A 22 10.44 -22.27 -20.73
C SER A 22 9.96 -23.73 -20.70
N PHE A 23 9.53 -24.19 -19.54
CA PHE A 23 8.99 -25.53 -19.35
C PHE A 23 7.67 -25.46 -18.58
N SER A 24 6.64 -26.15 -19.06
CA SER A 24 5.33 -26.19 -18.44
C SER A 24 4.90 -27.62 -18.13
N LEU A 25 4.48 -27.83 -16.89
CA LEU A 25 3.74 -28.99 -16.41
C LEU A 25 2.36 -28.56 -15.87
N SER A 26 1.79 -27.49 -16.42
CA SER A 26 0.51 -26.95 -15.96
C SER A 26 -0.65 -27.92 -16.27
N SER A 27 -1.63 -28.00 -15.38
CA SER A 27 -2.84 -28.82 -15.56
C SER A 27 -2.56 -30.32 -15.78
N LYS A 28 -1.53 -30.88 -15.12
CA LYS A 28 -1.13 -32.28 -15.28
C LYS A 28 -1.55 -33.18 -14.13
N LYS A 29 -2.32 -32.66 -13.16
CA LYS A 29 -2.77 -33.40 -11.97
C LYS A 29 -1.60 -33.99 -11.18
N ILE A 30 -0.46 -33.31 -11.18
CA ILE A 30 0.76 -33.78 -10.51
C ILE A 30 0.66 -33.45 -9.02
N ALA A 31 0.92 -34.44 -8.16
CA ALA A 31 0.98 -34.25 -6.71
C ALA A 31 2.40 -33.96 -6.20
N SER A 32 3.43 -34.40 -6.94
CA SER A 32 4.82 -34.12 -6.60
C SER A 32 5.70 -34.04 -7.85
N LEU A 33 6.65 -33.11 -7.82
CA LEU A 33 7.61 -32.92 -8.90
C LEU A 33 8.76 -33.93 -8.76
N PRO A 34 9.19 -34.62 -9.84
CA PRO A 34 10.28 -35.58 -9.74
C PRO A 34 11.64 -34.88 -9.61
N LYS A 35 12.58 -35.55 -8.95
CA LYS A 35 13.99 -35.11 -8.75
C LYS A 35 14.72 -34.80 -10.06
N SER A 36 14.28 -35.39 -11.17
CA SER A 36 14.84 -35.15 -12.51
C SER A 36 14.71 -33.70 -12.97
N ILE A 37 13.88 -32.87 -12.32
CA ILE A 37 13.77 -31.43 -12.59
C ILE A 37 15.13 -30.72 -12.52
N ALA A 38 16.05 -31.17 -11.64
CA ALA A 38 17.39 -30.60 -11.52
C ALA A 38 18.22 -30.63 -12.81
N ARG A 39 17.80 -31.43 -13.79
CA ARG A 39 18.50 -31.52 -15.09
C ARG A 39 18.21 -30.33 -15.99
N LEU A 40 17.12 -29.57 -15.75
CA LEU A 40 16.69 -28.44 -16.58
C LEU A 40 17.46 -27.13 -16.28
N LYS A 41 18.79 -27.19 -16.13
CA LYS A 41 19.62 -26.09 -15.60
C LYS A 41 19.54 -24.75 -16.34
N PHE A 42 19.04 -24.75 -17.58
CA PHE A 42 19.00 -23.59 -18.47
C PHE A 42 17.61 -22.97 -18.63
N ILE A 43 16.59 -23.51 -17.94
CA ILE A 43 15.24 -22.93 -18.05
C ILE A 43 15.17 -21.60 -17.30
N LEU A 44 14.50 -20.64 -17.93
CA LEU A 44 14.24 -19.30 -17.40
C LEU A 44 12.82 -19.19 -16.82
N ALA A 45 11.89 -20.01 -17.30
CA ALA A 45 10.50 -20.03 -16.83
C ALA A 45 10.02 -21.46 -16.56
N LEU A 46 9.35 -21.65 -15.41
CA LEU A 46 8.78 -22.92 -14.99
C LEU A 46 7.33 -22.72 -14.57
N HIS A 47 6.40 -23.36 -15.30
CA HIS A 47 4.97 -23.28 -15.02
C HIS A 47 4.46 -24.61 -14.45
N LEU A 48 4.03 -24.59 -13.19
CA LEU A 48 3.54 -25.73 -12.42
C LEU A 48 2.08 -25.52 -11.95
N ASN A 49 1.39 -24.53 -12.49
CA ASN A 49 0.06 -24.14 -12.05
C ASN A 49 -1.04 -25.16 -12.39
N ASN A 50 -2.15 -25.10 -11.65
CA ASN A 50 -3.30 -26.02 -11.79
C ASN A 50 -2.88 -27.49 -11.56
N ASN A 51 -2.20 -27.76 -10.46
CA ASN A 51 -1.80 -29.11 -10.05
C ASN A 51 -2.22 -29.37 -8.59
N PHE A 52 -1.68 -30.43 -7.99
CA PHE A 52 -1.94 -30.81 -6.60
C PHE A 52 -0.64 -30.80 -5.79
N LEU A 53 0.28 -29.89 -6.10
CA LEU A 53 1.56 -29.79 -5.39
C LEU A 53 1.33 -29.29 -3.97
N SER A 54 1.80 -30.06 -2.98
CA SER A 54 1.88 -29.64 -1.57
C SER A 54 3.29 -29.18 -1.18
N GLU A 55 4.31 -29.55 -1.96
CA GLU A 55 5.71 -29.23 -1.73
C GLU A 55 6.49 -29.19 -3.05
N LEU A 56 7.73 -28.69 -2.99
CA LEU A 56 8.69 -28.76 -4.09
C LEU A 56 9.94 -29.53 -3.64
N PRO A 57 10.52 -30.36 -4.53
CA PRO A 57 11.74 -31.12 -4.21
C PRO A 57 12.93 -30.18 -4.02
N THR A 58 13.85 -30.52 -3.11
CA THR A 58 15.08 -29.76 -2.86
C THR A 58 15.95 -29.67 -4.11
N GLU A 59 15.87 -30.65 -5.01
CA GLU A 59 16.56 -30.65 -6.31
C GLU A 59 16.21 -29.45 -7.20
N LEU A 60 15.09 -28.76 -6.95
CA LEU A 60 14.72 -27.54 -7.69
C LEU A 60 15.77 -26.43 -7.54
N GLN A 61 16.55 -26.43 -6.44
CA GLN A 61 17.65 -25.48 -6.24
C GLN A 61 18.70 -25.52 -7.36
N ALA A 62 18.75 -26.56 -8.19
CA ALA A 62 19.68 -26.60 -9.32
C ALA A 62 19.34 -25.59 -10.44
N LEU A 63 18.13 -25.00 -10.43
CA LEU A 63 17.64 -24.10 -11.47
C LEU A 63 18.09 -22.64 -11.25
N GLN A 64 19.40 -22.42 -11.22
CA GLN A 64 20.02 -21.13 -10.88
C GLN A 64 19.71 -19.98 -11.86
N GLN A 65 19.19 -20.28 -13.05
CA GLN A 65 18.79 -19.28 -14.05
C GLN A 65 17.28 -19.01 -14.06
N LEU A 66 16.51 -19.64 -13.17
CA LEU A 66 15.05 -19.52 -13.18
C LEU A 66 14.63 -18.11 -12.78
N THR A 67 14.00 -17.42 -13.73
CA THR A 67 13.51 -16.03 -13.56
C THR A 67 12.01 -15.96 -13.29
N GLU A 68 11.25 -16.95 -13.72
CA GLU A 68 9.80 -17.00 -13.57
C GLU A 68 9.35 -18.36 -13.06
N LEU A 69 8.61 -18.37 -11.96
CA LEU A 69 8.02 -19.57 -11.37
C LEU A 69 6.54 -19.35 -11.11
N ASN A 70 5.70 -20.20 -11.71
CA ASN A 70 4.26 -20.18 -11.49
C ASN A 70 3.80 -21.45 -10.77
N LEU A 71 3.38 -21.29 -9.52
CA LEU A 71 2.85 -22.31 -8.62
C LEU A 71 1.35 -22.11 -8.33
N GLY A 72 0.66 -21.26 -9.09
CA GLY A 72 -0.73 -20.93 -8.80
C GLY A 72 -1.69 -22.12 -8.90
N ASN A 73 -2.80 -22.10 -8.17
CA ASN A 73 -3.80 -23.17 -8.12
C ASN A 73 -3.18 -24.54 -7.80
N ASN A 74 -2.52 -24.62 -6.64
CA ASN A 74 -1.99 -25.85 -6.05
C ASN A 74 -2.55 -26.01 -4.63
N ILE A 75 -1.95 -26.85 -3.79
CA ILE A 75 -2.38 -27.09 -2.40
C ILE A 75 -1.29 -26.74 -1.40
N LEU A 76 -0.42 -25.78 -1.74
CA LEU A 76 0.67 -25.33 -0.87
C LEU A 76 0.10 -24.69 0.40
N LEU A 77 0.54 -25.18 1.57
CA LEU A 77 0.24 -24.59 2.88
C LEU A 77 1.24 -23.49 3.26
N GLU A 78 2.42 -23.51 2.67
CA GLU A 78 3.51 -22.58 2.91
C GLU A 78 4.28 -22.29 1.62
N ILE A 79 5.05 -21.20 1.61
CA ILE A 79 5.98 -20.92 0.52
C ILE A 79 7.15 -21.90 0.62
N PRO A 80 7.44 -22.72 -0.42
CA PRO A 80 8.49 -23.74 -0.33
C PRO A 80 9.87 -23.16 -0.03
N VAL A 81 10.53 -23.68 1.00
CA VAL A 81 11.87 -23.21 1.45
C VAL A 81 12.92 -23.23 0.34
N VAL A 82 12.79 -24.13 -0.65
CA VAL A 82 13.71 -24.21 -1.80
C VAL A 82 13.78 -22.92 -2.63
N LEU A 83 12.77 -22.04 -2.56
CA LEU A 83 12.77 -20.78 -3.29
C LEU A 83 13.89 -19.83 -2.86
N LYS A 84 14.36 -19.93 -1.60
CA LYS A 84 15.50 -19.12 -1.11
C LYS A 84 16.82 -19.42 -1.84
N HIS A 85 16.87 -20.53 -2.59
CA HIS A 85 18.05 -20.94 -3.36
C HIS A 85 17.93 -20.59 -4.86
N LEU A 86 16.98 -19.74 -5.25
CA LEU A 86 16.73 -19.32 -6.63
C LEU A 86 17.02 -17.81 -6.81
N PRO A 87 18.30 -17.40 -6.81
CA PRO A 87 18.69 -15.98 -6.73
C PRO A 87 18.29 -15.17 -7.96
N ALA A 88 18.04 -15.82 -9.11
CA ALA A 88 17.65 -15.16 -10.35
C ALA A 88 16.14 -14.89 -10.46
N LEU A 89 15.34 -15.29 -9.46
CA LEU A 89 13.88 -15.23 -9.55
C LEU A 89 13.38 -13.78 -9.57
N ARG A 90 12.59 -13.46 -10.59
CA ARG A 90 12.01 -12.13 -10.85
C ARG A 90 10.50 -12.12 -10.75
N LYS A 91 9.83 -13.22 -11.08
CA LYS A 91 8.37 -13.33 -11.07
C LYS A 91 7.96 -14.59 -10.33
N LEU A 92 7.17 -14.42 -9.29
CA LEU A 92 6.65 -15.50 -8.47
C LEU A 92 5.13 -15.41 -8.39
N TYR A 93 4.46 -16.45 -8.90
CA TYR A 93 3.01 -16.60 -8.82
C TYR A 93 2.65 -17.75 -7.88
N LEU A 94 1.91 -17.45 -6.82
CA LEU A 94 1.48 -18.35 -5.75
C LEU A 94 -0.05 -18.29 -5.53
N PHE A 95 -0.78 -17.69 -6.46
CA PHE A 95 -2.23 -17.49 -6.31
C PHE A 95 -3.01 -18.78 -6.13
N GLY A 96 -4.14 -18.78 -5.43
CA GLY A 96 -5.02 -19.95 -5.32
C GLY A 96 -4.36 -21.13 -4.62
N ASN A 97 -3.61 -20.87 -3.56
CA ASN A 97 -3.06 -21.89 -2.66
C ASN A 97 -3.72 -21.75 -1.28
N LYS A 98 -3.11 -22.33 -0.24
CA LYS A 98 -3.59 -22.26 1.15
C LYS A 98 -2.56 -21.61 2.07
N ILE A 99 -1.70 -20.74 1.53
CA ILE A 99 -0.57 -20.13 2.25
C ILE A 99 -1.09 -19.18 3.33
N GLU A 100 -0.60 -19.33 4.56
CA GLU A 100 -1.03 -18.52 5.71
C GLU A 100 -0.07 -17.37 6.07
N SER A 101 1.18 -17.43 5.60
CA SER A 101 2.20 -16.44 5.93
C SER A 101 3.25 -16.29 4.83
N LEU A 102 3.87 -15.11 4.79
CA LEU A 102 5.09 -14.85 4.01
C LEU A 102 6.29 -15.05 4.94
N PRO A 103 7.15 -16.06 4.72
CA PRO A 103 8.26 -16.36 5.61
C PRO A 103 9.41 -15.34 5.42
N PRO A 104 9.84 -14.65 6.50
CA PRO A 104 10.88 -13.63 6.47
C PRO A 104 12.17 -14.05 5.75
N ASP A 105 12.67 -15.25 6.06
CA ASP A 105 13.94 -15.79 5.57
C ASP A 105 13.92 -16.06 4.06
N ILE A 106 12.76 -16.32 3.46
CA ILE A 106 12.64 -16.46 2.01
C ILE A 106 12.61 -15.09 1.33
N LEU A 107 11.93 -14.10 1.92
CA LEU A 107 11.85 -12.76 1.33
C LEU A 107 13.21 -12.07 1.25
N ASP A 108 14.05 -12.25 2.28
CA ASP A 108 15.41 -11.69 2.33
C ASP A 108 16.31 -12.24 1.20
N GLU A 109 16.04 -13.45 0.72
CA GLU A 109 16.82 -14.14 -0.32
C GLU A 109 16.28 -13.92 -1.75
N LEU A 110 15.24 -13.10 -1.91
CA LEU A 110 14.62 -12.81 -3.22
C LEU A 110 14.69 -11.31 -3.62
N PRO A 111 15.86 -10.63 -3.52
CA PRO A 111 15.96 -9.20 -3.79
C PRO A 111 15.68 -8.82 -5.26
N ASN A 112 15.78 -9.79 -6.19
CA ASN A 112 15.55 -9.59 -7.62
C ASN A 112 14.06 -9.68 -8.03
N LEU A 113 13.17 -9.94 -7.08
CA LEU A 113 11.75 -10.10 -7.37
C LEU A 113 11.15 -8.77 -7.83
N THR A 114 10.52 -8.79 -9.01
CA THR A 114 9.80 -7.68 -9.65
C THR A 114 8.29 -7.86 -9.56
N LEU A 115 7.81 -9.10 -9.48
CA LEU A 115 6.40 -9.44 -9.35
C LEU A 115 6.20 -10.52 -8.30
N LEU A 116 5.33 -10.23 -7.32
CA LEU A 116 4.83 -11.18 -6.34
C LEU A 116 3.31 -11.21 -6.40
N ASN A 117 2.74 -12.37 -6.73
CA ASN A 117 1.30 -12.60 -6.71
C ASN A 117 0.96 -13.72 -5.74
N VAL A 118 0.27 -13.38 -4.65
CA VAL A 118 -0.18 -14.30 -3.59
C VAL A 118 -1.70 -14.24 -3.41
N ASN A 119 -2.44 -13.90 -4.46
CA ASN A 119 -3.90 -13.78 -4.41
C ASN A 119 -4.59 -15.08 -3.99
N HIS A 120 -5.79 -15.01 -3.41
CA HIS A 120 -6.59 -16.17 -3.02
C HIS A 120 -5.80 -17.15 -2.14
N ASN A 121 -5.28 -16.65 -1.03
CA ASN A 121 -4.58 -17.42 0.00
C ASN A 121 -5.20 -17.09 1.37
N GLN A 122 -4.52 -17.43 2.45
CA GLN A 122 -4.97 -17.21 3.83
C GLN A 122 -3.99 -16.32 4.61
N ILE A 123 -3.27 -15.44 3.90
CA ILE A 123 -2.22 -14.62 4.49
C ILE A 123 -2.83 -13.57 5.43
N LYS A 124 -2.33 -13.53 6.67
CA LYS A 124 -2.82 -12.61 7.73
C LYS A 124 -1.96 -11.36 7.92
N ALA A 125 -0.67 -11.45 7.59
CA ALA A 125 0.30 -10.38 7.80
C ALA A 125 1.37 -10.37 6.71
N ILE A 126 1.85 -9.16 6.39
CA ILE A 126 3.09 -8.96 5.61
C ILE A 126 4.21 -8.70 6.62
N PRO A 127 5.31 -9.45 6.61
CA PRO A 127 6.42 -9.23 7.54
C PRO A 127 7.23 -7.97 7.15
N PRO A 128 7.93 -7.34 8.09
CA PRO A 128 8.84 -6.21 7.82
C PRO A 128 9.90 -6.48 6.73
N GLN A 129 10.28 -7.73 6.54
CA GLN A 129 11.22 -8.21 5.51
C GLN A 129 10.72 -7.99 4.08
N ILE A 130 9.47 -7.55 3.89
CA ILE A 130 9.01 -7.06 2.59
C ILE A 130 9.92 -5.97 2.02
N LYS A 131 10.58 -5.16 2.88
CA LYS A 131 11.56 -4.14 2.46
C LYS A 131 12.74 -4.70 1.67
N SER A 132 13.05 -5.99 1.81
CA SER A 132 14.16 -6.65 1.12
C SER A 132 13.88 -6.85 -0.37
N LEU A 133 12.61 -6.81 -0.79
CA LEU A 133 12.18 -6.89 -2.19
C LEU A 133 12.35 -5.54 -2.91
N VAL A 134 13.55 -4.96 -2.86
CA VAL A 134 13.86 -3.59 -3.34
C VAL A 134 13.55 -3.35 -4.82
N ASN A 135 13.42 -4.41 -5.62
CA ASN A 135 13.10 -4.37 -7.04
C ASN A 135 11.63 -4.63 -7.36
N LEU A 136 10.76 -4.77 -6.35
CA LEU A 136 9.36 -5.14 -6.55
C LEU A 136 8.60 -4.00 -7.24
N GLU A 137 7.99 -4.32 -8.38
CA GLU A 137 7.20 -3.41 -9.21
C GLU A 137 5.71 -3.69 -9.08
N VAL A 138 5.33 -4.96 -8.90
CA VAL A 138 3.94 -5.40 -8.78
C VAL A 138 3.79 -6.31 -7.57
N PHE A 139 2.93 -5.93 -6.64
CA PHE A 139 2.56 -6.76 -5.50
C PHE A 139 1.04 -6.91 -5.38
N SER A 140 0.57 -8.15 -5.45
CA SER A 140 -0.86 -8.47 -5.39
C SER A 140 -1.11 -9.53 -4.32
N ILE A 141 -2.01 -9.22 -3.38
CA ILE A 141 -2.45 -10.04 -2.26
C ILE A 141 -3.99 -9.98 -2.12
N VAL A 142 -4.68 -10.09 -3.26
CA VAL A 142 -6.15 -10.05 -3.34
C VAL A 142 -6.76 -11.26 -2.63
N ASP A 143 -7.94 -11.12 -2.03
CA ASP A 143 -8.69 -12.23 -1.43
C ASP A 143 -7.83 -13.01 -0.41
N ASN A 144 -7.40 -12.31 0.64
CA ASN A 144 -6.62 -12.85 1.75
C ASN A 144 -7.25 -12.41 3.09
N GLN A 145 -6.53 -12.59 4.20
CA GLN A 145 -7.00 -12.23 5.55
C GLN A 145 -6.13 -11.13 6.16
N LEU A 146 -5.50 -10.28 5.32
CA LEU A 146 -4.53 -9.29 5.76
C LEU A 146 -5.20 -8.22 6.64
N GLU A 147 -4.69 -8.04 7.86
CA GLU A 147 -5.21 -7.04 8.81
C GLU A 147 -4.33 -5.79 8.90
N VAL A 148 -3.01 -5.96 8.78
CA VAL A 148 -2.02 -4.89 8.97
C VAL A 148 -1.07 -4.81 7.78
N VAL A 149 -0.84 -3.60 7.30
CA VAL A 149 0.19 -3.29 6.32
C VAL A 149 1.41 -2.69 7.05
N PRO A 150 2.61 -3.30 6.96
CA PRO A 150 3.79 -2.83 7.69
C PRO A 150 4.34 -1.52 7.09
N ALA A 151 4.93 -0.66 7.92
CA ALA A 151 5.54 0.60 7.50
C ALA A 151 6.68 0.40 6.49
N GLU A 152 7.35 -0.76 6.57
CA GLU A 152 8.41 -1.22 5.67
C GLU A 152 7.95 -1.37 4.21
N LEU A 153 6.64 -1.48 3.96
CA LEU A 153 6.12 -1.45 2.59
C LEU A 153 6.51 -0.14 1.90
N GLY A 154 6.59 0.98 2.64
CA GLY A 154 7.05 2.27 2.14
C GLY A 154 8.51 2.32 1.67
N CYS A 155 9.30 1.25 1.88
CA CYS A 155 10.65 1.13 1.33
C CYS A 155 10.66 0.69 -0.15
N LEU A 156 9.54 0.19 -0.68
CA LEU A 156 9.42 -0.33 -2.03
C LEU A 156 9.27 0.79 -3.08
N VAL A 157 10.27 1.65 -3.21
CA VAL A 157 10.21 2.85 -4.07
C VAL A 157 10.02 2.56 -5.56
N ARG A 158 10.23 1.31 -6.00
CA ARG A 158 9.98 0.82 -7.37
C ARG A 158 8.57 0.29 -7.60
N LEU A 159 7.77 0.15 -6.54
CA LEU A 159 6.43 -0.42 -6.63
C LEU A 159 5.54 0.50 -7.48
N THR A 160 4.95 -0.07 -8.53
CA THR A 160 4.07 0.62 -9.48
C THR A 160 2.62 0.21 -9.32
N GLU A 161 2.37 -1.01 -8.85
CA GLU A 161 1.03 -1.55 -8.63
C GLU A 161 0.98 -2.31 -7.30
N LEU A 162 0.07 -1.88 -6.42
CA LEU A 162 -0.24 -2.54 -5.16
C LEU A 162 -1.72 -2.89 -5.13
N ASN A 163 -2.04 -4.18 -4.96
CA ASN A 163 -3.41 -4.65 -4.87
C ASN A 163 -3.66 -5.43 -3.57
N LEU A 164 -4.42 -4.81 -2.66
CA LEU A 164 -4.85 -5.34 -1.36
C LEU A 164 -6.37 -5.62 -1.34
N THR A 165 -7.02 -5.71 -2.51
CA THR A 165 -8.48 -5.86 -2.60
C THR A 165 -9.00 -7.08 -1.82
N ASN A 166 -10.14 -6.93 -1.16
CA ASN A 166 -10.81 -7.98 -0.39
C ASN A 166 -9.91 -8.61 0.69
N ASN A 167 -9.53 -7.77 1.66
CA ASN A 167 -8.79 -8.14 2.86
C ASN A 167 -9.50 -7.55 4.10
N LYS A 168 -8.81 -7.49 5.23
CA LYS A 168 -9.33 -6.95 6.50
C LYS A 168 -8.55 -5.71 6.96
N VAL A 169 -7.87 -5.03 6.05
CA VAL A 169 -6.96 -3.92 6.38
C VAL A 169 -7.76 -2.78 7.00
N SER A 170 -7.40 -2.38 8.21
CA SER A 170 -8.09 -1.31 8.96
C SER A 170 -7.41 0.05 8.85
N SER A 171 -6.09 0.08 8.60
CA SER A 171 -5.32 1.29 8.39
C SER A 171 -4.14 1.04 7.46
N LEU A 172 -3.61 2.13 6.90
CA LEU A 172 -2.39 2.12 6.10
C LEU A 172 -1.31 2.94 6.82
N PRO A 173 -0.03 2.51 6.77
CA PRO A 173 1.03 3.24 7.43
C PRO A 173 1.33 4.56 6.70
N PRO A 174 1.68 5.65 7.41
CA PRO A 174 1.99 6.93 6.80
C PRO A 174 3.21 6.85 5.85
N GLN A 175 4.09 5.86 6.04
CA GLN A 175 5.24 5.60 5.16
C GLN A 175 4.85 5.23 3.73
N MET A 176 3.57 4.92 3.45
CA MET A 176 3.09 4.74 2.07
C MET A 176 3.33 5.97 1.20
N CYS A 177 3.41 7.17 1.79
CA CYS A 177 3.76 8.41 1.07
C CYS A 177 5.11 8.36 0.34
N ARG A 178 5.98 7.40 0.68
CA ARG A 178 7.30 7.21 0.05
C ARG A 178 7.25 6.42 -1.25
N LEU A 179 6.11 5.83 -1.59
CA LEU A 179 5.92 5.04 -2.82
C LEU A 179 5.75 5.95 -4.04
N SER A 180 6.79 6.72 -4.37
CA SER A 180 6.76 7.75 -5.41
C SER A 180 6.53 7.22 -6.83
N SER A 181 6.83 5.93 -7.08
CA SER A 181 6.58 5.26 -8.37
C SER A 181 5.19 4.61 -8.46
N LEU A 182 4.41 4.60 -7.37
CA LEU A 182 3.13 3.89 -7.33
C LEU A 182 2.12 4.57 -8.24
N ARG A 183 1.59 3.81 -9.22
CA ARG A 183 0.61 4.29 -10.21
C ARG A 183 -0.79 3.80 -9.91
N LYS A 184 -0.91 2.60 -9.34
CA LYS A 184 -2.20 1.97 -9.06
C LYS A 184 -2.21 1.43 -7.64
N LEU A 185 -3.23 1.84 -6.89
CA LEU A 185 -3.47 1.40 -5.53
C LEU A 185 -4.91 0.88 -5.42
N TYR A 186 -5.05 -0.42 -5.22
CA TYR A 186 -6.34 -1.08 -5.04
C TYR A 186 -6.51 -1.52 -3.59
N LEU A 187 -7.50 -0.96 -2.92
CA LEU A 187 -7.84 -1.14 -1.50
C LEU A 187 -9.32 -1.51 -1.33
N ALA A 188 -10.02 -1.86 -2.41
CA ALA A 188 -11.44 -2.14 -2.36
C ALA A 188 -11.76 -3.27 -1.38
N ARG A 189 -12.93 -3.20 -0.74
CA ARG A 189 -13.45 -4.23 0.17
C ARG A 189 -12.47 -4.53 1.32
N ASN A 190 -12.17 -3.50 2.11
CA ASN A 190 -11.37 -3.58 3.33
C ASN A 190 -12.13 -2.90 4.48
N ASN A 191 -11.46 -2.73 5.63
CA ASN A 191 -12.01 -2.10 6.83
C ASN A 191 -11.43 -0.70 7.06
N LEU A 192 -10.99 0.00 6.00
CA LEU A 192 -10.35 1.32 6.13
C LEU A 192 -11.35 2.38 6.58
N CYS A 193 -11.12 2.96 7.76
CA CYS A 193 -11.88 4.10 8.26
C CYS A 193 -11.33 5.45 7.76
N GLU A 194 -10.03 5.49 7.44
CA GLU A 194 -9.35 6.66 6.88
C GLU A 194 -8.20 6.25 5.94
N LEU A 195 -7.79 7.17 5.08
CA LEU A 195 -6.52 7.10 4.37
C LEU A 195 -5.47 7.92 5.13
N PRO A 196 -4.18 7.53 5.09
CA PRO A 196 -3.14 8.23 5.81
C PRO A 196 -2.94 9.63 5.24
N GLU A 197 -2.72 10.60 6.13
CA GLU A 197 -2.20 11.91 5.73
C GLU A 197 -0.85 11.74 5.01
N GLY A 198 -0.62 12.53 3.95
CA GLY A 198 0.57 12.40 3.13
C GLY A 198 0.41 11.42 1.96
N ILE A 199 -0.78 10.88 1.69
CA ILE A 199 -1.04 10.04 0.51
C ILE A 199 -0.70 10.76 -0.81
N SER A 200 -0.71 12.10 -0.82
CA SER A 200 -0.23 12.93 -1.93
C SER A 200 1.25 12.71 -2.27
N GLY A 201 2.04 12.16 -1.35
CA GLY A 201 3.44 11.77 -1.58
C GLY A 201 3.61 10.67 -2.63
N CYS A 202 2.55 9.89 -2.90
CA CYS A 202 2.48 8.98 -4.05
C CYS A 202 2.30 9.78 -5.35
N THR A 203 3.31 10.56 -5.73
CA THR A 203 3.23 11.57 -6.81
C THR A 203 2.90 11.00 -8.19
N SER A 204 3.15 9.71 -8.42
CA SER A 204 2.81 9.01 -9.67
C SER A 204 1.42 8.37 -9.68
N LEU A 205 0.64 8.49 -8.60
CA LEU A 205 -0.63 7.76 -8.45
C LEU A 205 -1.67 8.25 -9.46
N LYS A 206 -2.23 7.30 -10.22
CA LYS A 206 -3.23 7.53 -11.27
C LYS A 206 -4.55 6.83 -11.00
N VAL A 207 -4.50 5.64 -10.42
CA VAL A 207 -5.69 4.85 -10.10
C VAL A 207 -5.72 4.61 -8.60
N LEU A 208 -6.80 5.05 -7.96
CA LEU A 208 -7.08 4.75 -6.56
C LEU A 208 -8.45 4.09 -6.46
N ASP A 209 -8.48 2.87 -5.92
CA ASP A 209 -9.72 2.17 -5.62
C ASP A 209 -9.83 1.94 -4.11
N VAL A 210 -10.79 2.62 -3.49
CA VAL A 210 -11.14 2.50 -2.07
C VAL A 210 -12.60 2.08 -1.88
N ALA A 211 -13.23 1.52 -2.92
CA ALA A 211 -14.65 1.16 -2.88
C ALA A 211 -14.93 0.08 -1.83
N GLY A 212 -16.07 0.15 -1.15
CA GLY A 212 -16.48 -0.82 -0.13
C GLY A 212 -15.61 -0.80 1.12
N ASN A 213 -15.28 0.39 1.62
CA ASN A 213 -14.62 0.60 2.91
C ASN A 213 -15.52 1.46 3.81
N PRO A 214 -15.30 1.53 5.13
CA PRO A 214 -16.01 2.45 6.01
C PRO A 214 -15.41 3.88 6.04
N LEU A 215 -14.87 4.41 4.93
CA LEU A 215 -14.28 5.77 4.93
C LEU A 215 -15.33 6.85 5.19
N SER A 216 -15.01 7.78 6.08
CA SER A 216 -15.86 8.95 6.38
C SER A 216 -15.43 10.21 5.63
N LEU A 217 -14.11 10.40 5.44
CA LEU A 217 -13.48 11.58 4.85
C LEU A 217 -12.20 11.18 4.10
N PHE A 218 -11.80 11.99 3.12
CA PHE A 218 -10.44 11.94 2.55
C PHE A 218 -9.47 12.84 3.34
N PRO A 219 -8.14 12.56 3.35
CA PRO A 219 -7.14 13.32 4.10
C PRO A 219 -6.94 14.74 3.55
N THR A 220 -6.31 15.62 4.33
CA THR A 220 -6.24 17.07 4.02
C THR A 220 -5.55 17.40 2.70
N ASP A 221 -4.63 16.53 2.26
CA ASP A 221 -3.84 16.67 1.04
C ASP A 221 -4.46 15.97 -0.18
N PHE A 222 -5.61 15.31 -0.05
CA PHE A 222 -6.23 14.51 -1.11
C PHE A 222 -6.45 15.29 -2.41
N GLY A 223 -6.89 16.55 -2.31
CA GLY A 223 -7.13 17.41 -3.47
C GLY A 223 -5.88 17.77 -4.29
N SER A 224 -4.67 17.43 -3.81
CA SER A 224 -3.41 17.63 -4.55
C SER A 224 -3.04 16.45 -5.45
N LEU A 225 -3.73 15.31 -5.33
CA LEU A 225 -3.51 14.14 -6.19
C LEU A 225 -3.97 14.42 -7.62
N VAL A 226 -3.23 13.88 -8.60
CA VAL A 226 -3.55 13.97 -10.03
C VAL A 226 -4.00 12.60 -10.55
N LEU A 227 -5.18 12.18 -10.10
CA LEU A 227 -5.80 10.89 -10.44
C LEU A 227 -6.48 10.91 -11.81
N GLU A 228 -6.40 9.79 -12.51
CA GLU A 228 -7.18 9.49 -13.71
C GLU A 228 -8.48 8.78 -13.34
N GLU A 229 -8.41 7.86 -12.38
CA GLU A 229 -9.53 7.02 -11.93
C GLU A 229 -9.61 6.99 -10.40
N LEU A 230 -10.83 7.18 -9.88
CA LEU A 230 -11.17 7.02 -8.48
C LEU A 230 -12.45 6.18 -8.35
N PHE A 231 -12.32 5.07 -7.64
CA PHE A 231 -13.43 4.23 -7.20
C PHE A 231 -13.55 4.40 -5.69
N CYS A 232 -14.72 4.84 -5.23
CA CYS A 232 -14.97 5.15 -3.82
C CYS A 232 -16.42 4.88 -3.42
N GLU A 233 -17.15 4.10 -4.20
CA GLU A 233 -18.50 3.66 -3.94
C GLU A 233 -18.57 2.79 -2.68
N GLY A 234 -19.71 2.77 -1.99
CA GLY A 234 -19.88 1.92 -0.81
C GLY A 234 -19.03 2.36 0.39
N ASN A 235 -18.76 3.66 0.52
CA ASN A 235 -18.17 4.28 1.71
C ASN A 235 -19.19 5.05 2.56
N ASN A 236 -18.82 5.38 3.79
CA ASN A 236 -19.65 6.09 4.78
C ASN A 236 -19.36 7.59 4.80
N PHE A 237 -19.20 8.19 3.61
CA PHE A 237 -18.81 9.59 3.47
C PHE A 237 -19.79 10.54 4.17
N VAL A 238 -19.25 11.48 4.95
CA VAL A 238 -20.02 12.53 5.60
C VAL A 238 -20.81 13.30 4.54
N ARG A 239 -22.12 13.43 4.76
CA ARG A 239 -23.01 14.20 3.91
C ARG A 239 -23.04 15.65 4.39
N ALA A 240 -23.29 16.57 3.46
CA ALA A 240 -23.47 17.99 3.77
C ALA A 240 -24.80 18.20 4.49
N GLU A 241 -24.84 17.92 5.79
CA GLU A 241 -25.97 18.21 6.67
C GLU A 241 -25.59 19.34 7.63
N LEU A 242 -26.37 20.42 7.60
CA LEU A 242 -26.18 21.54 8.50
C LEU A 242 -26.64 21.15 9.90
N LYS A 243 -25.69 21.03 10.84
CA LYS A 243 -26.00 20.97 12.27
C LYS A 243 -25.59 22.27 12.94
N GLN A 244 -26.48 22.82 13.77
CA GLN A 244 -26.19 23.98 14.60
C GLN A 244 -25.31 23.55 15.78
N SER A 245 -24.26 24.31 16.06
CA SER A 245 -23.40 24.11 17.25
C SER A 245 -23.42 25.36 18.13
N VAL A 246 -23.31 25.15 19.45
CA VAL A 246 -23.18 26.22 20.44
C VAL A 246 -21.71 26.58 20.57
N GLN A 247 -21.42 27.87 20.58
CA GLN A 247 -20.07 28.42 20.53
C GLN A 247 -19.48 28.56 21.93
N GLU A 248 -18.27 28.06 22.14
CA GLU A 248 -17.46 28.39 23.31
C GLU A 248 -16.46 29.49 22.97
N VAL A 249 -16.16 30.37 23.95
CA VAL A 249 -15.15 31.41 23.79
C VAL A 249 -13.77 30.76 23.65
N GLU A 250 -13.14 30.95 22.51
CA GLU A 250 -11.81 30.39 22.23
C GLU A 250 -10.74 31.14 23.05
N VAL A 251 -10.13 30.45 24.01
CA VAL A 251 -8.98 30.96 24.78
C VAL A 251 -7.73 30.16 24.38
N LEU A 252 -6.86 30.77 23.57
CA LEU A 252 -5.60 30.15 23.16
C LEU A 252 -4.61 30.14 24.34
N SER A 253 -3.91 29.02 24.53
CA SER A 253 -2.83 28.94 25.51
C SER A 253 -1.64 29.85 25.11
N LEU A 254 -0.85 30.27 26.10
CA LEU A 254 0.40 30.99 25.83
C LEU A 254 1.35 30.19 24.93
N ASN A 255 1.37 28.85 25.10
CA ASN A 255 2.16 27.95 24.26
C ASN A 255 1.72 28.01 22.80
N GLU A 256 0.41 27.99 22.53
CA GLU A 256 -0.13 28.12 21.18
C GLU A 256 0.23 29.48 20.56
N LEU A 257 0.05 30.57 21.30
CA LEU A 257 0.39 31.92 20.84
C LEU A 257 1.88 32.05 20.52
N ALA A 258 2.76 31.58 21.41
CA ALA A 258 4.20 31.58 21.22
C ALA A 258 4.61 30.72 20.02
N ALA A 259 4.06 29.52 19.89
CA ALA A 259 4.35 28.62 18.78
C ALA A 259 3.97 29.24 17.42
N ARG A 260 2.81 29.91 17.33
CA ARG A 260 2.41 30.62 16.10
C ARG A 260 3.40 31.69 15.68
N VAL A 261 3.91 32.48 16.63
CA VAL A 261 4.93 33.51 16.35
C VAL A 261 6.23 32.86 15.89
N VAL A 262 6.72 31.84 16.61
CA VAL A 262 7.95 31.13 16.26
C VAL A 262 7.85 30.49 14.87
N LEU A 263 6.75 29.81 14.55
CA LEU A 263 6.50 29.18 13.25
C LEU A 263 6.36 30.19 12.11
N MET A 264 5.91 31.43 12.39
CA MET A 264 5.88 32.49 11.38
C MET A 264 7.26 33.07 11.12
N GLU A 265 8.06 33.31 12.16
CA GLU A 265 9.44 33.80 12.05
C GLU A 265 10.40 32.77 11.44
N ASP A 266 10.19 31.48 11.71
CA ASP A 266 11.00 30.38 11.17
C ASP A 266 10.94 30.28 9.64
N ARG A 267 9.84 30.76 9.02
CA ARG A 267 9.72 30.81 7.55
C ARG A 267 10.72 31.79 6.92
N ASN A 268 11.23 32.74 7.68
CA ASN A 268 12.26 33.66 7.24
C ASN A 268 13.64 33.14 7.66
N LYS A 269 14.43 32.65 6.70
CA LYS A 269 15.79 32.13 6.96
C LYS A 269 16.75 33.15 7.59
N LEU A 270 16.44 34.44 7.49
CA LEU A 270 17.23 35.53 8.06
C LEU A 270 16.79 35.90 9.48
N SER A 271 15.70 35.34 10.01
CA SER A 271 15.25 35.65 11.36
C SER A 271 16.20 35.07 12.40
N ARG A 272 16.39 35.79 13.51
CA ARG A 272 17.17 35.29 14.65
C ARG A 272 16.55 34.03 15.24
N VAL A 273 15.22 33.90 15.14
CA VAL A 273 14.46 32.73 15.59
C VAL A 273 14.85 31.51 14.76
N HIS A 274 14.83 31.61 13.43
CA HIS A 274 15.24 30.53 12.52
C HIS A 274 16.67 30.06 12.81
N GLN A 275 17.60 31.01 13.00
CA GLN A 275 19.00 30.72 13.27
C GLN A 275 19.22 30.09 14.65
N ALA A 276 18.38 30.40 15.64
CA ALA A 276 18.49 29.89 17.00
C ALA A 276 17.79 28.54 17.20
N LEU A 277 16.72 28.26 16.45
CA LEU A 277 15.88 27.05 16.55
C LEU A 277 16.67 25.72 16.60
N PRO A 278 17.71 25.50 15.77
CA PRO A 278 18.51 24.27 15.83
C PRO A 278 19.15 23.99 17.20
N ASN A 279 19.34 25.03 18.05
CA ASN A 279 19.90 24.88 19.39
C ASN A 279 18.87 24.40 20.44
N TYR A 280 17.60 24.26 20.07
CA TYR A 280 16.49 23.89 20.96
C TYR A 280 15.76 22.65 20.43
N PRO A 281 16.34 21.44 20.57
CA PRO A 281 15.80 20.21 19.97
C PRO A 281 14.40 19.84 20.48
N GLU A 282 14.10 20.09 21.76
CA GLU A 282 12.76 19.86 22.32
C GLU A 282 11.71 20.78 21.69
N LEU A 283 12.05 22.06 21.49
CA LEU A 283 11.18 23.03 20.80
C LEU A 283 10.96 22.62 19.35
N VAL A 284 12.01 22.22 18.64
CA VAL A 284 11.91 21.72 17.25
C VAL A 284 11.02 20.47 17.19
N SER A 285 11.17 19.54 18.13
CA SER A 285 10.34 18.34 18.22
C SER A 285 8.87 18.70 18.44
N MET A 286 8.57 19.60 19.39
CA MET A 286 7.21 20.09 19.64
C MET A 286 6.63 20.77 18.39
N LEU A 287 7.38 21.68 17.79
CA LEU A 287 6.95 22.43 16.62
C LEU A 287 6.78 21.54 15.38
N SER A 288 7.41 20.37 15.31
CA SER A 288 7.28 19.46 14.16
C SER A 288 5.84 18.97 13.91
N GLN A 289 4.97 19.05 14.92
CA GLN A 289 3.57 18.65 14.85
C GLN A 289 2.63 19.77 14.37
N TRP A 290 3.18 20.91 13.94
CA TRP A 290 2.37 22.06 13.52
C TRP A 290 1.47 21.78 12.32
N GLY A 291 0.28 22.41 12.32
CA GLY A 291 -0.67 22.38 11.21
C GLY A 291 -0.76 23.72 10.48
N ARG A 292 -1.30 23.71 9.26
CA ARG A 292 -1.56 24.93 8.49
C ARG A 292 -3.06 25.14 8.29
N CYS A 293 -3.57 26.30 8.71
CA CYS A 293 -4.98 26.62 8.56
C CYS A 293 -5.40 26.58 7.08
N ALA A 294 -6.46 25.83 6.77
CA ALA A 294 -6.97 25.71 5.41
C ALA A 294 -7.51 27.04 4.84
N LEU A 295 -7.95 27.95 5.73
CA LEU A 295 -8.45 29.28 5.34
C LEU A 295 -7.34 30.35 5.33
N CYS A 296 -6.83 30.75 6.49
CA CYS A 296 -5.90 31.89 6.60
C CYS A 296 -4.44 31.53 6.30
N ARG A 297 -4.13 30.25 6.06
CA ARG A 297 -2.79 29.73 5.73
C ARG A 297 -1.71 29.95 6.81
N ARG A 298 -2.07 30.45 7.98
CA ARG A 298 -1.19 30.62 9.14
C ARG A 298 -0.91 29.27 9.83
N PRO A 299 0.28 29.08 10.41
CA PRO A 299 0.59 27.91 11.21
C PRO A 299 -0.16 27.92 12.54
N PHE A 300 -0.38 26.74 13.13
CA PHE A 300 -0.92 26.53 14.48
C PHE A 300 -0.33 25.26 15.08
N LEU A 301 -0.37 25.10 16.41
CA LEU A 301 0.26 23.94 17.08
C LEU A 301 -0.77 22.92 17.59
N THR A 302 -1.75 23.36 18.38
CA THR A 302 -2.63 22.49 19.17
C THR A 302 -4.12 22.80 19.02
N THR A 303 -4.50 24.08 18.85
CA THR A 303 -5.91 24.46 18.71
C THR A 303 -6.33 24.39 17.25
N TRP A 304 -7.18 23.44 16.92
CA TRP A 304 -7.74 23.29 15.58
C TRP A 304 -9.18 22.81 15.61
N LEU A 305 -9.94 23.25 14.61
CA LEU A 305 -11.28 22.77 14.33
C LEU A 305 -11.22 21.81 13.15
N GLU A 306 -11.70 20.58 13.37
CA GLU A 306 -11.91 19.63 12.30
C GLU A 306 -13.12 20.04 11.48
N CYS A 307 -12.87 20.32 10.21
CA CYS A 307 -13.87 20.71 9.24
C CYS A 307 -13.86 19.73 8.07
N VAL A 308 -14.93 19.77 7.30
CA VAL A 308 -15.02 19.13 5.99
C VAL A 308 -15.12 20.19 4.91
N LYS A 309 -14.37 20.01 3.84
CA LYS A 309 -14.54 20.71 2.57
C LYS A 309 -15.01 19.71 1.53
N PHE A 310 -16.09 20.04 0.84
CA PHE A 310 -16.55 19.25 -0.30
C PHE A 310 -15.82 19.71 -1.55
N ILE A 311 -15.01 18.83 -2.16
CA ILE A 311 -14.32 19.12 -3.42
C ILE A 311 -15.01 18.40 -4.57
N ASN A 312 -15.11 19.06 -5.71
CA ASN A 312 -15.62 18.48 -6.94
C ASN A 312 -14.45 17.91 -7.75
N LEU A 313 -14.43 16.59 -7.96
CA LEU A 313 -13.32 15.90 -8.62
C LEU A 313 -13.04 16.45 -10.05
N ASN A 314 -14.07 16.90 -10.76
CA ASN A 314 -13.89 17.47 -12.09
C ASN A 314 -13.32 18.89 -12.07
N LYS A 315 -13.89 19.77 -11.24
CA LYS A 315 -13.46 21.18 -11.18
C LYS A 315 -12.13 21.36 -10.43
N ASP A 316 -11.96 20.65 -9.33
CA ASP A 316 -10.84 20.86 -8.39
C ASP A 316 -9.63 19.96 -8.68
N MET A 317 -9.85 18.77 -9.26
CA MET A 317 -8.79 17.79 -9.55
C MET A 317 -8.64 17.45 -11.04
N GLY A 318 -9.45 18.05 -11.93
CA GLY A 318 -9.37 17.83 -13.38
C GLY A 318 -9.82 16.43 -13.84
N MET A 319 -10.50 15.66 -12.99
CA MET A 319 -10.95 14.31 -13.32
C MET A 319 -12.14 14.34 -14.29
N LYS A 320 -12.34 13.29 -15.10
CA LYS A 320 -13.51 13.20 -16.00
C LYS A 320 -14.84 13.05 -15.23
N ARG A 321 -14.79 12.47 -14.03
CA ARG A 321 -15.96 12.13 -13.22
C ARG A 321 -16.48 13.36 -12.46
N ARG A 322 -17.78 13.66 -12.59
CA ARG A 322 -18.46 14.71 -11.83
C ARG A 322 -19.00 14.16 -10.52
N LEU A 323 -18.11 13.93 -9.56
CA LEU A 323 -18.44 13.51 -8.20
C LEU A 323 -17.92 14.56 -7.22
N THR A 324 -18.63 14.79 -6.13
CA THR A 324 -18.19 15.62 -5.02
C THR A 324 -17.86 14.71 -3.84
N VAL A 325 -16.69 14.89 -3.23
CA VAL A 325 -16.22 14.07 -2.12
C VAL A 325 -15.87 14.94 -0.90
N PRO A 326 -16.08 14.46 0.33
CA PRO A 326 -15.69 15.18 1.52
C PRO A 326 -14.19 15.00 1.81
N VAL A 327 -13.50 16.09 2.00
CA VAL A 327 -12.07 16.15 2.31
C VAL A 327 -11.92 16.84 3.66
N ARG A 328 -11.13 16.24 4.55
CA ARG A 328 -10.77 16.80 5.85
C ARG A 328 -10.10 18.16 5.64
N ALA A 329 -10.45 19.12 6.48
CA ALA A 329 -9.83 20.42 6.53
C ALA A 329 -9.61 20.80 7.98
N VAL A 330 -8.51 21.49 8.26
CA VAL A 330 -8.19 21.97 9.61
C VAL A 330 -8.16 23.49 9.61
N LEU A 331 -8.93 24.10 10.51
CA LEU A 331 -8.93 25.55 10.72
C LEU A 331 -8.28 25.86 12.06
N CYS A 332 -7.54 26.96 12.15
CA CYS A 332 -6.78 27.31 13.34
C CYS A 332 -7.58 28.01 14.44
N SER A 333 -8.87 28.29 14.22
CA SER A 333 -9.72 29.04 15.16
C SER A 333 -11.18 29.08 14.73
N TYR A 334 -12.08 29.36 15.68
CA TYR A 334 -13.48 29.69 15.41
C TYR A 334 -13.60 31.00 14.64
N SER A 335 -12.68 31.94 14.84
CA SER A 335 -12.63 33.16 14.03
C SER A 335 -12.37 32.88 12.54
N CYS A 336 -11.59 31.84 12.21
CA CYS A 336 -11.46 31.40 10.83
C CYS A 336 -12.75 30.72 10.36
N PHE A 337 -13.35 29.85 11.18
CA PHE A 337 -14.58 29.12 10.82
C PHE A 337 -15.81 30.03 10.64
N ASN A 338 -15.87 31.16 11.35
CA ASN A 338 -16.97 32.12 11.26
C ASN A 338 -16.73 33.21 10.21
N ALA A 339 -15.58 33.19 9.53
CA ALA A 339 -15.29 34.16 8.49
C ALA A 339 -16.22 33.92 7.28
N GLU A 340 -16.80 35.00 6.76
CA GLU A 340 -17.70 34.91 5.61
C GLU A 340 -16.96 34.45 4.34
N GLY A 341 -17.68 33.76 3.45
CA GLY A 341 -17.22 33.46 2.09
C GLY A 341 -16.40 32.18 1.91
N HIS A 342 -16.30 31.31 2.93
CA HIS A 342 -15.64 30.00 2.79
C HIS A 342 -16.62 28.82 2.76
N SER A 343 -16.16 27.68 2.22
CA SER A 343 -16.96 26.45 2.04
C SER A 343 -16.57 25.32 2.99
N TYR A 344 -16.14 25.64 4.22
CA TYR A 344 -15.83 24.67 5.27
C TYR A 344 -17.06 24.46 6.16
N TYR A 345 -17.32 23.20 6.51
CA TYR A 345 -18.45 22.80 7.37
C TYR A 345 -17.91 22.05 8.59
N GLY A 346 -18.52 22.23 9.75
CA GLY A 346 -18.16 21.45 10.95
C GLY A 346 -18.57 19.99 10.79
N VAL A 347 -17.73 19.07 11.28
CA VAL A 347 -18.09 17.64 11.33
C VAL A 347 -18.84 17.42 12.65
N ALA A 348 -20.14 17.19 12.59
CA ALA A 348 -20.89 16.84 13.79
C ALA A 348 -20.63 15.38 14.14
N SER A 349 -19.95 15.13 15.25
CA SER A 349 -19.82 13.80 15.83
C SER A 349 -21.21 13.21 16.09
N THR A 350 -21.55 12.12 15.41
CA THR A 350 -22.67 11.28 15.84
C THR A 350 -22.17 10.46 17.02
N SER A 351 -22.41 10.95 18.24
CA SER A 351 -22.24 10.18 19.48
C SER A 351 -23.21 9.02 19.54
#